data_AF-A0A973EVX4-F1
#
_entry.id   AF-A0A973EVX4-F1
#
_cell.length_a   1.000
_cell.length_b   1.000
_cell.length_c   1.000
_cell.angle_alpha   90.00
_cell.angle_beta   90.00
_cell.angle_gamma   90.00
#
_symmetry.space_group_name_H-M   'P 1'
#
loop_
_entity.id
_entity.type
_entity.pdbx_description
1 polymer ?
#
loop_
_entity_poly.entity_id
_entity_poly.type
_entity_poly.pdbx_seq_one_letter_code
_entity_poly.pdbx_strand_id
1 'polypeptide(L)'
;MLYLILYGLFLLSPVVKEDPDPKDKTGKGSYILHEKNSQEQCDKCHNPSVVEARLGQYSKSQHFRGRSFRRARTGECAPCHTHEGFLDVVKNNTSAEFKADPANTSVFRNSYVASDSSLVYPGPIICFTCHSSVHTRHTPDEFYPLSSTKPVPMTMWGGLKTISLRRENSNLCAKCHQPRPVISLSGKPVDYSMLTEKKSSVFNSALLSYSTGVHYGTQSAIFSGTGGVEFGSGYRNSAHTEKASCTDCH
;
A
#
# COMPACT_ATOMS: atom_id res chain seq x y z
N MET A 1 52.74 10.62 30.39
CA MET A 1 52.82 11.91 29.67
C MET A 1 52.66 11.60 28.19
N LEU A 2 51.64 11.99 27.44
CA LEU A 2 50.49 12.86 27.61
C LEU A 2 49.49 12.38 26.52
N TYR A 3 48.26 12.04 26.89
CA TYR A 3 47.21 11.64 25.95
C TYR A 3 46.71 12.90 25.21
N LEU A 4 46.81 12.96 23.88
CA LEU A 4 46.08 13.94 23.08
C LEU A 4 44.75 13.33 22.62
N ILE A 5 43.66 13.84 23.18
CA ILE A 5 42.28 13.54 22.81
C ILE A 5 41.94 14.42 21.61
N LEU A 6 41.77 13.82 20.42
CA LEU A 6 41.14 14.50 19.29
C LEU A 6 39.62 14.47 19.48
N TYR A 7 39.04 15.60 19.88
CA TYR A 7 37.59 15.80 19.83
C TYR A 7 37.16 15.97 18.36
N GLY A 8 36.35 15.03 17.87
CA GLY A 8 35.67 15.15 16.59
C GLY A 8 34.62 16.27 16.64
N LEU A 9 34.78 17.26 15.76
CA LEU A 9 33.80 18.31 15.53
C LEU A 9 32.60 17.70 14.79
N PHE A 10 31.50 17.46 15.51
CA PHE A 10 30.20 17.18 14.92
C PHE A 10 29.75 18.43 14.13
N LEU A 11 29.84 18.37 12.80
CA LEU A 11 29.19 19.33 11.92
C LEU A 11 27.68 19.07 11.98
N LEU A 12 26.99 19.86 12.81
CA LEU A 12 25.55 20.10 12.68
C LEU A 12 25.31 20.71 11.30
N SER A 13 24.46 20.07 10.49
CA SER A 13 23.95 20.68 9.26
C SER A 13 23.31 22.03 9.60
N PRO A 14 23.57 23.10 8.82
CA PRO A 14 22.90 24.36 9.07
C PRO A 14 21.41 24.23 8.76
N VAL A 15 20.60 24.78 9.66
CA VAL A 15 19.24 25.25 9.35
C VAL A 15 19.32 26.00 8.02
N VAL A 16 18.54 25.57 7.03
CA VAL A 16 18.37 26.32 5.78
C VAL A 16 17.76 27.67 6.17
N LYS A 17 18.60 28.71 6.16
CA LYS A 17 18.13 30.08 6.22
C LYS A 17 17.61 30.39 4.83
N GLU A 18 16.30 30.59 4.69
CA GLU A 18 15.71 31.02 3.42
C GLU A 18 16.38 32.35 3.00
N ASP A 19 16.99 32.35 1.82
CA ASP A 19 17.49 33.58 1.21
C ASP A 19 16.30 34.48 0.84
N PRO A 20 16.39 35.80 1.06
CA PRO A 20 15.38 36.72 0.55
C PRO A 20 15.44 36.80 -0.98
N ASP A 21 14.35 36.43 -1.64
CA ASP A 21 14.16 36.47 -3.09
C ASP A 21 14.30 37.91 -3.65
N PRO A 22 14.95 38.12 -4.82
CA PRO A 22 15.16 39.44 -5.38
C PRO A 22 13.86 39.98 -6.00
N LYS A 23 13.13 40.79 -5.22
CA LYS A 23 12.20 41.86 -5.65
C LYS A 23 11.41 41.59 -6.94
N ASP A 24 10.21 41.02 -6.81
CA ASP A 24 9.11 41.28 -7.76
C ASP A 24 8.67 42.76 -7.64
N LYS A 25 8.83 43.51 -8.74
CA LYS A 25 8.55 44.95 -8.86
C LYS A 25 7.09 45.28 -9.24
N THR A 26 6.13 44.38 -9.05
CA THR A 26 4.75 44.63 -9.49
C THR A 26 3.71 44.84 -8.39
N GLY A 27 4.06 44.67 -7.11
CA GLY A 27 3.25 45.17 -5.98
C GLY A 27 1.81 44.65 -5.91
N LYS A 28 1.46 43.57 -6.63
CA LYS A 28 0.12 42.94 -6.64
C LYS A 28 0.18 41.41 -6.79
N GLY A 29 1.22 40.78 -6.24
CA GLY A 29 1.16 39.36 -5.91
C GLY A 29 0.58 39.23 -4.51
N SER A 30 -0.64 38.69 -4.37
CA SER A 30 -1.13 38.25 -3.06
C SER A 30 -0.34 36.99 -2.66
N TYR A 31 0.87 37.19 -2.16
CA TYR A 31 1.51 36.19 -1.33
C TYR A 31 0.66 36.12 -0.08
N ILE A 32 -0.09 35.02 0.09
CA ILE A 32 -0.49 34.60 1.43
C ILE A 32 0.81 34.20 2.12
N LEU A 33 1.54 35.20 2.59
CA LEU A 33 2.56 35.01 3.60
C LEU A 33 1.81 34.41 4.78
N HIS A 34 2.07 33.14 5.10
CA HIS A 34 1.62 32.58 6.36
C HIS A 34 2.26 33.43 7.47
N GLU A 35 1.48 34.38 7.98
CA GLU A 35 1.85 35.33 9.02
C GLU A 35 2.44 34.59 10.21
N LYS A 36 3.75 34.76 10.48
CA LYS A 36 4.51 34.60 11.76
C LYS A 36 4.16 33.48 12.78
N ASN A 37 3.27 32.55 12.45
CA ASN A 37 2.75 31.44 13.25
C ASN A 37 2.95 30.10 12.52
N SER A 38 3.74 30.08 11.43
CA SER A 38 3.96 28.88 10.60
C SER A 38 4.72 27.78 11.36
N GLN A 39 5.73 28.12 12.17
CA GLN A 39 6.50 27.13 12.92
C GLN A 39 5.63 26.38 13.93
N GLU A 40 4.82 27.08 14.73
CA GLU A 40 3.94 26.43 15.73
C GLU A 40 2.87 25.55 15.05
N GLN A 41 2.40 25.92 13.86
CA GLN A 41 1.49 25.09 13.08
C GLN A 41 2.17 23.86 12.49
N CYS A 42 3.39 24.00 11.98
CA CYS A 42 4.21 22.89 11.49
C CYS A 42 4.56 21.92 12.64
N ASP A 43 4.93 22.43 13.81
CA ASP A 43 5.34 21.66 14.99
C ASP A 43 4.21 20.79 15.57
N LYS A 44 2.93 21.12 15.28
CA LYS A 44 1.79 20.26 15.65
C LYS A 44 1.87 18.88 14.99
N CYS A 45 2.48 18.80 13.81
CA CYS A 45 2.60 17.56 13.03
C CYS A 45 4.06 17.08 12.93
N HIS A 46 5.00 17.99 12.70
CA HIS A 46 6.45 17.71 12.57
C HIS A 46 7.13 17.72 13.94
N ASN A 47 6.80 16.74 14.77
CA ASN A 47 7.43 16.56 16.07
C ASN A 47 7.76 15.08 16.33
N PRO A 48 8.59 14.79 17.36
CA PRO A 48 9.03 13.43 17.70
C PRO A 48 7.91 12.42 17.97
N SER A 49 6.71 12.86 18.38
CA SER A 49 5.61 11.95 18.73
C SER A 49 4.61 11.70 17.60
N VAL A 50 4.65 12.51 16.52
CA VAL A 50 3.75 12.42 15.37
C VAL A 50 4.51 11.99 14.12
N VAL A 51 4.90 12.90 13.23
CA VAL A 51 5.47 12.54 11.92
C VAL A 51 6.87 11.95 12.04
N GLU A 52 7.73 12.43 12.93
CA GLU A 52 9.12 11.96 13.02
C GLU A 52 9.22 10.51 13.48
N ALA A 53 8.44 10.12 14.50
CA ALA A 53 8.36 8.72 14.92
C ALA A 53 7.87 7.83 13.78
N ARG A 54 6.86 8.28 13.02
CA ARG A 54 6.31 7.53 11.88
C ARG A 54 7.28 7.42 10.72
N LEU A 55 8.03 8.48 10.40
CA LEU A 55 9.14 8.45 9.44
C LEU A 55 10.23 7.46 9.88
N GLY A 56 10.55 7.43 11.18
CA GLY A 56 11.48 6.46 11.74
C GLY A 56 11.06 5.01 11.50
N GLN A 57 9.79 4.68 11.76
CA GLN A 57 9.24 3.33 11.48
C GLN A 57 9.17 3.04 9.99
N TYR A 58 8.68 4.00 9.21
CA TYR A 58 8.58 3.88 7.76
C TYR A 58 9.94 3.60 7.11
N SER A 59 11.00 4.30 7.52
CA SER A 59 12.38 4.10 7.03
C SER A 59 12.94 2.70 7.30
N LYS A 60 12.36 1.98 8.27
CA LYS A 60 12.71 0.60 8.62
C LYS A 60 11.83 -0.42 7.92
N SER A 61 10.70 -0.01 7.35
CA SER A 61 9.76 -0.87 6.63
C SER A 61 10.29 -1.31 5.26
N GLN A 62 9.70 -2.39 4.74
CA GLN A 62 9.95 -2.81 3.35
C GLN A 62 9.30 -1.90 2.31
N HIS A 63 8.33 -1.06 2.68
CA HIS A 63 7.80 -0.05 1.76
C HIS A 63 8.86 0.99 1.41
N PHE A 64 9.71 1.36 2.37
CA PHE A 64 10.83 2.27 2.13
C PHE A 64 12.07 1.57 1.56
N ARG A 65 12.48 0.44 2.17
CA ARG A 65 13.74 -0.24 1.83
C ARG A 65 13.63 -1.14 0.61
N GLY A 66 12.42 -1.61 0.31
CA GLY A 66 12.14 -2.52 -0.77
C GLY A 66 12.44 -1.89 -2.12
N ARG A 67 12.90 -2.71 -3.06
CA ARG A 67 13.21 -2.30 -4.43
C ARG A 67 12.27 -2.92 -5.46
N SER A 68 11.14 -3.49 -5.00
CA SER A 68 10.17 -4.17 -5.85
C SER A 68 9.61 -3.25 -6.94
N PHE A 69 9.43 -1.97 -6.64
CA PHE A 69 9.00 -0.96 -7.61
C PHE A 69 9.88 -0.91 -8.88
N ARG A 70 11.18 -1.20 -8.77
CA ARG A 70 12.11 -1.20 -9.91
C ARG A 70 11.82 -2.31 -10.92
N ARG A 71 11.20 -3.39 -10.47
CA ARG A 71 10.83 -4.57 -11.29
C ARG A 71 9.33 -4.61 -11.62
N ALA A 72 8.52 -3.80 -10.94
CA ALA A 72 7.08 -3.71 -11.14
C ALA A 72 6.72 -2.80 -12.33
N ARG A 73 7.26 -3.11 -13.52
CA ARG A 73 7.04 -2.38 -14.76
C ARG A 73 5.90 -2.96 -15.62
N THR A 74 5.09 -3.84 -15.05
CA THR A 74 3.94 -4.46 -15.70
C THR A 74 2.66 -4.12 -14.94
N GLY A 75 1.54 -4.09 -15.66
CA GLY A 75 0.23 -3.78 -15.10
C GLY A 75 -0.18 -4.69 -13.93
N GLU A 76 0.28 -5.93 -13.88
CA GLU A 76 -0.06 -6.89 -12.81
C GLU A 76 0.75 -6.67 -11.52
N CYS A 77 1.96 -6.13 -11.63
CA CYS A 77 2.85 -5.92 -10.50
C CYS A 77 2.67 -4.54 -9.86
N ALA A 78 2.43 -3.53 -10.70
CA ALA A 78 2.33 -2.13 -10.30
C ALA A 78 1.27 -1.84 -9.21
N PRO A 79 0.07 -2.46 -9.21
CA PRO A 79 -0.99 -2.20 -8.22
C PRO A 79 -0.56 -2.29 -6.77
N CYS A 80 0.49 -3.07 -6.47
CA CYS A 80 0.95 -3.29 -5.10
C CYS A 80 2.42 -2.91 -4.86
N HIS A 81 3.17 -2.64 -5.91
CA HIS A 81 4.61 -2.42 -5.81
C HIS A 81 5.05 -1.05 -6.30
N THR A 82 4.16 -0.22 -6.82
CA THR A 82 4.45 1.16 -7.20
C THR A 82 3.42 2.11 -6.60
N HIS A 83 3.82 3.35 -6.36
CA HIS A 83 2.93 4.40 -5.88
C HIS A 83 1.83 4.70 -6.90
N GLU A 84 2.23 4.92 -8.15
CA GLU A 84 1.37 5.33 -9.26
C GLU A 84 0.40 4.22 -9.62
N GLY A 85 0.87 2.96 -9.65
CA GLY A 85 0.03 1.81 -9.96
C GLY A 85 -1.02 1.55 -8.87
N PHE A 86 -0.66 1.74 -7.60
CA PHE A 86 -1.61 1.66 -6.50
C PHE A 86 -2.70 2.75 -6.60
N LEU A 87 -2.30 4.00 -6.79
CA LEU A 87 -3.25 5.10 -6.92
C LEU A 87 -4.16 4.94 -8.15
N ASP A 88 -3.63 4.42 -9.25
CA ASP A 88 -4.40 4.12 -10.46
C ASP A 88 -5.53 3.12 -10.17
N VAL A 89 -5.22 1.96 -9.57
CA VAL A 89 -6.25 0.95 -9.29
C VAL A 89 -7.25 1.38 -8.22
N VAL A 90 -6.83 2.25 -7.30
CA VAL A 90 -7.72 2.86 -6.30
C VAL A 90 -8.67 3.85 -6.96
N LYS A 91 -8.13 4.77 -7.76
CA LYS A 91 -8.90 5.80 -8.49
C LYS A 91 -9.93 5.18 -9.43
N ASN A 92 -9.52 4.16 -10.17
CA ASN A 92 -10.35 3.50 -11.18
C ASN A 92 -11.28 2.43 -10.59
N ASN A 93 -11.17 2.14 -9.28
CA ASN A 93 -11.87 1.04 -8.63
C ASN A 93 -11.72 -0.28 -9.41
N THR A 94 -10.48 -0.60 -9.81
CA THR A 94 -10.19 -1.70 -10.72
C THR A 94 -10.69 -3.03 -10.15
N SER A 95 -11.40 -3.80 -10.97
CA SER A 95 -12.01 -5.09 -10.60
C SER A 95 -10.96 -6.17 -10.34
N ALA A 96 -11.27 -7.08 -9.40
CA ALA A 96 -10.48 -8.29 -9.13
C ALA A 96 -10.93 -9.51 -9.96
N GLU A 97 -11.91 -9.33 -10.85
CA GLU A 97 -12.46 -10.40 -11.69
C GLU A 97 -11.45 -10.91 -12.71
N PHE A 98 -11.56 -12.20 -13.03
CA PHE A 98 -10.86 -12.81 -14.15
C PHE A 98 -11.75 -12.82 -15.38
N LYS A 99 -11.25 -12.27 -16.48
CA LYS A 99 -11.98 -12.18 -17.75
C LYS A 99 -11.24 -12.93 -18.84
N ALA A 100 -12.00 -13.50 -19.78
CA ALA A 100 -11.43 -14.13 -20.96
C ALA A 100 -10.68 -13.07 -21.79
N ASP A 101 -9.53 -13.44 -22.32
CA ASP A 101 -8.74 -12.59 -23.22
C ASP A 101 -9.55 -12.40 -24.52
N PRO A 102 -9.81 -11.16 -24.96
CA PRO A 102 -10.56 -10.92 -26.19
C PRO A 102 -9.92 -11.54 -27.44
N ALA A 103 -8.58 -11.68 -27.45
CA ALA A 103 -7.84 -12.28 -28.55
C ALA A 103 -7.78 -13.82 -28.46
N ASN A 104 -7.99 -14.39 -27.27
CA ASN A 104 -8.07 -15.84 -27.07
C ASN A 104 -8.97 -16.17 -25.88
N THR A 105 -10.22 -16.52 -26.15
CA THR A 105 -11.23 -16.78 -25.11
C THR A 105 -10.95 -18.00 -24.24
N SER A 106 -9.95 -18.82 -24.58
CA SER A 106 -9.46 -19.93 -23.75
C SER A 106 -8.44 -19.50 -22.69
N VAL A 107 -7.94 -18.26 -22.77
CA VAL A 107 -7.00 -17.66 -21.80
C VAL A 107 -7.76 -16.65 -20.95
N PHE A 108 -7.48 -16.62 -19.65
CA PHE A 108 -8.10 -15.71 -18.70
C PHE A 108 -7.03 -14.85 -18.04
N ARG A 109 -7.38 -13.59 -17.74
CA ARG A 109 -6.50 -12.63 -17.08
C ARG A 109 -7.22 -11.98 -15.92
N ASN A 110 -6.48 -11.74 -14.84
CA ASN A 110 -6.96 -10.90 -13.75
C ASN A 110 -7.12 -9.46 -14.26
N SER A 111 -8.28 -8.86 -14.03
CA SER A 111 -8.54 -7.47 -14.40
C SER A 111 -7.88 -6.48 -13.44
N TYR A 112 -7.35 -6.95 -12.30
CA TYR A 112 -6.67 -6.14 -11.30
C TYR A 112 -5.26 -5.77 -11.76
N VAL A 113 -5.21 -4.89 -12.76
CA VAL A 113 -4.00 -4.37 -13.37
C VAL A 113 -4.02 -2.85 -13.35
N ALA A 114 -2.86 -2.23 -13.18
CA ALA A 114 -2.70 -0.80 -13.33
C ALA A 114 -2.61 -0.44 -14.82
N SER A 115 -3.11 0.75 -15.17
CA SER A 115 -3.09 1.26 -16.55
C SER A 115 -1.67 1.58 -17.03
N ASP A 116 -1.43 1.52 -18.35
CA ASP A 116 -0.10 1.77 -18.94
C ASP A 116 0.47 3.16 -18.57
N SER A 117 -0.39 4.17 -18.41
CA SER A 117 0.03 5.52 -18.02
C SER A 117 0.66 5.56 -16.63
N SER A 118 0.25 4.66 -15.72
CA SER A 118 0.83 4.52 -14.38
C SER A 118 2.18 3.79 -14.36
N LEU A 119 2.58 3.16 -15.48
CA LEU A 119 3.81 2.36 -15.59
C LEU A 119 5.01 3.17 -16.08
N VAL A 120 4.81 4.40 -16.55
CA VAL A 120 5.87 5.22 -17.16
C VAL A 120 6.91 5.66 -16.12
N TYR A 121 6.47 5.98 -14.90
CA TYR A 121 7.31 6.46 -13.81
C TYR A 121 7.02 5.70 -12.51
N PRO A 122 7.37 4.41 -12.41
CA PRO A 122 7.09 3.63 -11.21
C PRO A 122 7.99 4.11 -10.07
N GLY A 123 7.38 4.78 -9.09
CA GLY A 123 7.97 5.22 -7.84
C GLY A 123 7.79 4.20 -6.73
N PRO A 124 8.63 4.25 -5.68
CA PRO A 124 8.41 3.45 -4.48
C PRO A 124 7.10 3.85 -3.81
N ILE A 125 6.56 2.97 -2.97
CA ILE A 125 5.53 3.35 -2.00
C ILE A 125 6.08 4.53 -1.19
N ILE A 126 5.23 5.51 -0.90
CA ILE A 126 5.53 6.74 -0.13
C ILE A 126 4.29 7.15 0.69
N CYS A 127 4.43 8.16 1.56
CA CYS A 127 3.34 8.67 2.40
C CYS A 127 2.04 8.94 1.61
N PHE A 128 2.17 9.57 0.44
CA PHE A 128 1.06 9.90 -0.46
C PHE A 128 0.39 8.71 -1.14
N THR A 129 0.97 7.52 -1.03
CA THR A 129 0.30 6.28 -1.45
C THR A 129 -0.89 5.99 -0.54
N CYS A 130 -0.71 6.25 0.75
CA CYS A 130 -1.69 5.94 1.78
C CYS A 130 -2.57 7.14 2.14
N HIS A 131 -1.99 8.34 2.19
CA HIS A 131 -2.68 9.58 2.55
C HIS A 131 -2.95 10.41 1.31
N SER A 132 -4.21 10.80 1.07
CA SER A 132 -4.60 11.41 -0.20
C SER A 132 -4.47 12.94 -0.25
N SER A 133 -4.26 13.62 0.89
CA SER A 133 -4.32 15.09 0.93
C SER A 133 -3.48 15.73 2.05
N VAL A 134 -2.28 15.21 2.33
CA VAL A 134 -1.38 15.84 3.32
C VAL A 134 -0.84 17.17 2.75
N HIS A 135 -0.78 18.22 3.59
CA HIS A 135 -0.33 19.58 3.25
C HIS A 135 -1.27 20.39 2.33
N THR A 136 -2.57 20.10 2.32
CA THR A 136 -3.54 20.94 1.58
C THR A 136 -4.09 22.09 2.43
N ARG A 137 -4.20 21.89 3.73
CA ARG A 137 -4.76 22.78 4.75
C ARG A 137 -3.85 22.92 5.97
N HIS A 138 -2.84 22.06 6.11
CA HIS A 138 -1.88 22.06 7.21
C HIS A 138 -2.52 21.84 8.57
N THR A 139 -3.46 20.89 8.65
CA THR A 139 -4.17 20.55 9.89
C THR A 139 -4.06 19.04 10.19
N PRO A 140 -4.08 18.60 11.46
CA PRO A 140 -3.89 17.18 11.79
C PRO A 140 -4.92 16.22 11.20
N ASP A 141 -6.12 16.71 10.87
CA ASP A 141 -7.14 15.89 10.22
C ASP A 141 -6.76 15.49 8.79
N GLU A 142 -5.75 16.11 8.16
CA GLU A 142 -5.26 15.71 6.82
C GLU A 142 -4.56 14.35 6.75
N PHE A 143 -4.22 13.75 7.91
CA PHE A 143 -3.82 12.34 7.93
C PHE A 143 -4.96 11.42 7.49
N TYR A 144 -6.21 11.90 7.52
CA TYR A 144 -7.43 11.26 7.05
C TYR A 144 -8.24 12.26 6.21
N PRO A 145 -8.13 12.19 4.87
CA PRO A 145 -8.47 10.97 4.16
C PRO A 145 -7.29 10.08 3.77
N LEU A 146 -7.54 8.77 3.85
CA LEU A 146 -6.71 7.76 3.21
C LEU A 146 -7.12 7.60 1.75
N SER A 147 -6.19 7.15 0.91
CA SER A 147 -6.44 6.87 -0.51
C SER A 147 -7.59 5.88 -0.72
N SER A 148 -7.80 4.95 0.22
CA SER A 148 -8.98 4.08 0.23
C SER A 148 -9.28 3.55 1.63
N THR A 149 -10.56 3.49 1.98
CA THR A 149 -11.08 2.74 3.13
C THR A 149 -12.09 1.67 2.69
N LYS A 150 -12.31 1.53 1.39
CA LYS A 150 -13.34 0.66 0.81
C LYS A 150 -13.01 -0.82 1.04
N PRO A 151 -14.01 -1.69 1.25
CA PRO A 151 -13.81 -3.13 1.24
C PRO A 151 -13.06 -3.61 0.00
N VAL A 152 -12.27 -4.67 0.15
CA VAL A 152 -11.35 -5.16 -0.88
C VAL A 152 -11.82 -6.49 -1.45
N PRO A 153 -12.29 -6.53 -2.71
CA PRO A 153 -12.52 -7.78 -3.42
C PRO A 153 -11.22 -8.57 -3.57
N MET A 154 -11.27 -9.87 -3.26
CA MET A 154 -10.10 -10.73 -3.20
C MET A 154 -9.72 -11.25 -4.59
N THR A 155 -8.51 -10.92 -5.03
CA THR A 155 -7.91 -11.43 -6.27
C THR A 155 -7.81 -12.96 -6.26
N MET A 156 -7.52 -13.58 -5.12
CA MET A 156 -7.55 -15.05 -4.97
C MET A 156 -8.88 -15.66 -5.44
N TRP A 157 -10.00 -14.99 -5.17
CA TRP A 157 -11.35 -15.49 -5.47
C TRP A 157 -11.98 -14.82 -6.68
N GLY A 158 -11.18 -14.14 -7.52
CA GLY A 158 -11.71 -13.39 -8.67
C GLY A 158 -12.76 -12.34 -8.28
N GLY A 159 -12.64 -11.74 -7.08
CA GLY A 159 -13.60 -10.77 -6.55
C GLY A 159 -14.84 -11.35 -5.87
N LEU A 160 -15.04 -12.67 -5.84
CA LEU A 160 -16.23 -13.31 -5.25
C LEU A 160 -16.26 -13.26 -3.71
N LYS A 161 -15.09 -13.08 -3.08
CA LYS A 161 -14.98 -12.85 -1.63
C LYS A 161 -14.37 -11.48 -1.38
N THR A 162 -14.71 -10.89 -0.25
CA THR A 162 -14.31 -9.52 0.12
C THR A 162 -13.70 -9.48 1.50
N ILE A 163 -12.55 -8.80 1.64
CA ILE A 163 -11.98 -8.42 2.93
C ILE A 163 -12.61 -7.07 3.32
N SER A 164 -13.29 -7.04 4.45
CA SER A 164 -13.91 -5.82 5.00
C SER A 164 -13.60 -5.74 6.49
N LEU A 165 -12.55 -5.01 6.84
CA LEU A 165 -12.08 -4.87 8.22
C LEU A 165 -12.91 -3.82 8.96
N ARG A 166 -13.25 -4.13 10.21
CA ARG A 166 -14.07 -3.27 11.09
C ARG A 166 -13.47 -1.88 11.27
N ARG A 167 -12.15 -1.80 11.42
CA ARG A 167 -11.40 -0.54 11.36
C ARG A 167 -11.01 -0.30 9.91
N GLU A 168 -11.85 0.43 9.19
CA GLU A 168 -11.82 0.55 7.73
C GLU A 168 -10.50 1.12 7.16
N ASN A 169 -9.74 1.84 7.98
CA ASN A 169 -8.39 2.30 7.61
C ASN A 169 -7.45 1.14 7.23
N SER A 170 -7.70 -0.07 7.75
CA SER A 170 -6.95 -1.29 7.46
C SER A 170 -7.29 -1.88 6.09
N ASN A 171 -8.43 -1.51 5.50
CA ASN A 171 -8.79 -1.96 4.14
C ASN A 171 -7.81 -1.43 3.10
N LEU A 172 -7.19 -0.27 3.34
CA LEU A 172 -6.10 0.25 2.52
C LEU A 172 -4.97 -0.78 2.36
N CYS A 173 -4.55 -1.38 3.48
CA CYS A 173 -3.48 -2.37 3.52
C CYS A 173 -3.89 -3.66 2.76
N ALA A 174 -5.15 -4.06 2.89
CA ALA A 174 -5.70 -5.26 2.27
C ALA A 174 -5.70 -5.22 0.74
N LYS A 175 -5.66 -4.04 0.10
CA LYS A 175 -5.51 -3.92 -1.36
C LYS A 175 -4.26 -4.66 -1.86
N CYS A 176 -3.16 -4.59 -1.10
CA CYS A 176 -1.88 -5.24 -1.44
C CYS A 176 -1.63 -6.52 -0.64
N HIS A 177 -1.95 -6.49 0.66
CA HIS A 177 -1.82 -7.59 1.60
C HIS A 177 -3.05 -8.50 1.58
N GLN A 178 -3.37 -8.99 0.39
CA GLN A 178 -4.32 -10.07 0.18
C GLN A 178 -3.66 -11.30 -0.49
N PRO A 179 -4.18 -12.52 -0.23
CA PRO A 179 -3.73 -13.75 -0.89
C PRO A 179 -3.80 -13.61 -2.42
N ARG A 180 -2.79 -14.14 -3.11
CA ARG A 180 -2.75 -14.16 -4.58
C ARG A 180 -3.30 -15.47 -5.14
N PRO A 181 -4.03 -15.44 -6.27
CA PRO A 181 -4.57 -16.66 -6.86
C PRO A 181 -3.45 -17.57 -7.37
N VAL A 182 -3.59 -18.86 -7.12
CA VAL A 182 -3.02 -19.89 -8.00
C VAL A 182 -3.83 -19.90 -9.29
N ILE A 183 -3.14 -19.76 -10.42
CA ILE A 183 -3.74 -19.78 -11.75
C ILE A 183 -3.53 -21.14 -12.42
N SER A 184 -4.53 -21.61 -13.15
CA SER A 184 -4.45 -22.78 -14.04
C SER A 184 -3.61 -22.47 -15.28
N LEU A 185 -3.33 -23.49 -16.11
CA LEU A 185 -2.71 -23.29 -17.43
C LEU A 185 -3.54 -22.40 -18.37
N SER A 186 -4.85 -22.28 -18.15
CA SER A 186 -5.72 -21.36 -18.89
C SER A 186 -5.74 -19.94 -18.31
N GLY A 187 -5.00 -19.66 -17.23
CA GLY A 187 -4.96 -18.35 -16.57
C GLY A 187 -6.16 -18.05 -15.65
N LYS A 188 -7.12 -18.98 -15.52
CA LYS A 188 -8.20 -18.88 -14.52
C LYS A 188 -7.65 -19.14 -13.12
N PRO A 189 -8.23 -18.56 -12.05
CA PRO A 189 -8.00 -19.06 -10.70
C PRO A 189 -8.37 -20.54 -10.63
N VAL A 190 -7.60 -21.32 -9.88
CA VAL A 190 -8.00 -22.67 -9.51
C VAL A 190 -9.32 -22.59 -8.75
N ASP A 191 -10.23 -23.53 -9.03
CA ASP A 191 -11.47 -23.64 -8.26
C ASP A 191 -11.19 -24.24 -6.89
N TYR A 192 -10.98 -23.36 -5.90
CA TYR A 192 -10.69 -23.76 -4.54
C TYR A 192 -11.87 -24.46 -3.85
N SER A 193 -13.11 -24.33 -4.33
CA SER A 193 -14.25 -25.04 -3.74
C SER A 193 -14.14 -26.55 -3.95
N MET A 194 -13.50 -26.97 -5.04
CA MET A 194 -13.22 -28.38 -5.29
C MET A 194 -12.28 -29.02 -4.25
N LEU A 195 -11.45 -28.22 -3.56
CA LEU A 195 -10.53 -28.74 -2.55
C LEU A 195 -11.26 -29.36 -1.35
N THR A 196 -12.45 -28.85 -1.03
CA THR A 196 -13.26 -29.36 0.09
C THR A 196 -14.13 -30.54 -0.32
N GLU A 197 -14.52 -30.60 -1.60
CA GLU A 197 -15.40 -31.65 -2.13
C GLU A 197 -14.65 -32.88 -2.63
N LYS A 198 -13.45 -32.70 -3.21
CA LYS A 198 -12.70 -33.74 -3.91
C LYS A 198 -11.25 -33.79 -3.42
N LYS A 199 -11.07 -34.42 -2.26
CA LYS A 199 -9.80 -34.50 -1.52
C LYS A 199 -8.61 -35.09 -2.29
N SER A 200 -8.85 -35.78 -3.42
CA SER A 200 -7.83 -36.38 -4.29
C SER A 200 -7.71 -35.72 -5.67
N SER A 201 -8.31 -34.54 -5.87
CA SER A 201 -8.21 -33.81 -7.15
C SER A 201 -6.78 -33.32 -7.40
N VAL A 202 -6.27 -33.61 -8.60
CA VAL A 202 -5.03 -33.04 -9.12
C VAL A 202 -5.37 -31.78 -9.92
N PHE A 203 -4.74 -30.67 -9.57
CA PHE A 203 -4.93 -29.40 -10.28
C PHE A 203 -3.71 -29.11 -11.15
N ASN A 204 -3.95 -28.97 -12.46
CA ASN A 204 -2.95 -28.49 -13.40
C ASN A 204 -2.82 -26.97 -13.26
N SER A 205 -1.93 -26.52 -12.37
CA SER A 205 -1.62 -25.10 -12.18
C SER A 205 -0.43 -24.65 -13.04
N ALA A 206 -0.34 -23.35 -13.29
CA ALA A 206 0.92 -22.75 -13.71
C ALA A 206 1.99 -22.98 -12.63
N LEU A 207 3.27 -22.89 -13.03
CA LEU A 207 4.40 -22.93 -12.11
C LEU A 207 4.22 -21.88 -11.00
N LEU A 208 4.20 -22.34 -9.76
CA LEU A 208 4.22 -21.49 -8.59
C LEU A 208 5.66 -21.03 -8.33
N SER A 209 5.85 -19.73 -8.11
CA SER A 209 7.13 -19.18 -7.64
C SER A 209 7.15 -19.13 -6.12
N TYR A 210 8.34 -19.08 -5.54
CA TYR A 210 8.55 -18.68 -4.14
C TYR A 210 8.07 -17.25 -3.83
N SER A 211 7.56 -16.51 -4.81
CA SER A 211 7.09 -15.13 -4.67
C SER A 211 5.65 -14.95 -5.16
N THR A 212 4.95 -16.03 -5.52
CA THR A 212 3.58 -15.98 -6.06
C THR A 212 2.70 -17.07 -5.45
N GLY A 213 1.39 -16.83 -5.41
CA GLY A 213 0.39 -17.79 -4.93
C GLY A 213 -0.21 -17.46 -3.57
N VAL A 214 -1.06 -18.38 -3.09
CA VAL A 214 -2.03 -18.12 -2.01
C VAL A 214 -1.43 -17.90 -0.63
N HIS A 215 -0.14 -18.18 -0.42
CA HIS A 215 0.55 -17.94 0.85
C HIS A 215 1.18 -16.53 0.94
N TYR A 216 1.30 -15.83 -0.19
CA TYR A 216 1.92 -14.51 -0.22
C TYR A 216 0.87 -13.41 -0.12
N GLY A 217 1.15 -12.42 0.73
CA GLY A 217 0.23 -11.32 0.99
C GLY A 217 -0.98 -11.71 1.83
N THR A 218 -0.99 -12.83 2.53
CA THR A 218 -2.21 -13.33 3.23
C THR A 218 -2.61 -12.54 4.47
N GLN A 219 -1.85 -11.53 4.87
CA GLN A 219 -1.97 -10.91 6.19
C GLN A 219 -3.37 -10.37 6.46
N SER A 220 -3.99 -9.65 5.51
CA SER A 220 -5.33 -9.09 5.75
C SER A 220 -6.43 -10.13 5.71
N ALA A 221 -6.28 -11.23 4.95
CA ALA A 221 -7.23 -12.34 4.94
C ALA A 221 -7.18 -13.16 6.24
N ILE A 222 -5.97 -13.40 6.75
CA ILE A 222 -5.77 -14.05 8.06
C ILE A 222 -6.30 -13.15 9.17
N PHE A 223 -5.94 -11.86 9.15
CA PHE A 223 -6.41 -10.89 10.13
C PHE A 223 -7.93 -10.79 10.10
N SER A 224 -8.56 -10.65 8.94
CA SER A 224 -10.04 -10.59 8.84
C SER A 224 -10.71 -11.93 9.15
N GLY A 225 -9.98 -13.04 9.09
CA GLY A 225 -10.56 -14.39 9.12
C GLY A 225 -11.53 -14.56 7.98
N THR A 226 -11.10 -14.26 6.76
CA THR A 226 -11.93 -14.33 5.57
C THR A 226 -11.13 -14.87 4.41
N GLY A 227 -11.79 -15.54 3.47
CA GLY A 227 -11.18 -15.92 2.21
C GLY A 227 -10.28 -17.15 2.26
N GLY A 228 -10.13 -17.79 3.43
CA GLY A 228 -9.58 -19.14 3.52
C GLY A 228 -10.46 -20.16 2.79
N VAL A 229 -9.85 -21.32 2.47
CA VAL A 229 -10.57 -22.54 2.08
C VAL A 229 -10.89 -23.30 3.36
N GLU A 230 -12.17 -23.55 3.61
CA GLU A 230 -12.65 -24.08 4.88
C GLU A 230 -12.80 -25.60 4.84
N PHE A 231 -12.00 -26.29 5.64
CA PHE A 231 -12.16 -27.72 5.86
C PHE A 231 -12.88 -27.95 7.20
N GLY A 232 -14.07 -28.54 7.18
CA GLY A 232 -14.84 -28.86 8.39
C GLY A 232 -15.92 -27.83 8.74
N SER A 233 -16.16 -27.60 10.04
CA SER A 233 -17.31 -26.86 10.56
C SER A 233 -17.07 -25.35 10.80
N GLY A 234 -16.09 -24.76 10.11
CA GLY A 234 -15.73 -23.33 10.20
C GLY A 234 -14.61 -23.01 11.19
N TYR A 235 -14.14 -21.75 11.18
CA TYR A 235 -13.11 -21.22 12.08
C TYR A 235 -13.64 -20.08 12.94
N ARG A 236 -13.03 -19.90 14.11
CA ARG A 236 -13.20 -18.68 14.94
C ARG A 236 -12.04 -17.75 14.68
N ASN A 237 -12.30 -16.45 14.75
CA ASN A 237 -11.26 -15.45 14.64
C ASN A 237 -10.79 -14.96 16.03
N SER A 238 -9.60 -14.38 16.07
CA SER A 238 -9.05 -13.80 17.29
C SER A 238 -9.73 -12.47 17.61
N ALA A 239 -9.65 -12.05 18.88
CA ALA A 239 -10.16 -10.74 19.31
C ALA A 239 -9.49 -9.54 18.61
N HIS A 240 -8.36 -9.75 17.90
CA HIS A 240 -7.67 -8.68 17.19
C HIS A 240 -8.52 -8.06 16.08
N THR A 241 -9.48 -8.78 15.51
CA THR A 241 -10.37 -8.23 14.46
C THR A 241 -11.26 -7.11 14.95
N GLU A 242 -11.60 -7.16 16.22
CA GLU A 242 -12.49 -6.19 16.87
C GLU A 242 -11.70 -5.08 17.57
N LYS A 243 -10.50 -5.40 18.05
CA LYS A 243 -9.74 -4.54 18.97
C LYS A 243 -8.57 -3.80 18.32
N ALA A 244 -8.09 -4.26 17.16
CA ALA A 244 -6.91 -3.70 16.50
C ALA A 244 -7.18 -3.33 15.03
N SER A 245 -6.29 -2.53 14.47
CA SER A 245 -6.14 -2.20 13.06
C SER A 245 -4.71 -2.45 12.63
N CYS A 246 -4.45 -2.52 11.32
CA CYS A 246 -3.09 -2.61 10.79
C CYS A 246 -2.21 -1.46 11.32
N THR A 247 -2.76 -0.25 11.38
CA THR A 247 -2.06 0.97 11.81
C THR A 247 -1.82 1.07 13.32
N ASP A 248 -2.47 0.22 14.12
CA ASP A 248 -2.19 0.17 15.57
C ASP A 248 -0.82 -0.49 15.85
N CYS A 249 -0.28 -1.26 14.89
CA CYS A 249 0.97 -2.01 15.05
C CYS A 249 2.02 -1.79 13.93
N HIS A 250 1.63 -1.29 12.75
CA HIS A 250 2.47 -1.14 11.57
C HIS A 250 2.36 0.26 10.95
#